data_AF-A0A366Y2N2-F1
#
_entry.id   AF-A0A366Y2N2-F1
#
_cell.length_a   1.000
_cell.length_b   1.000
_cell.length_c   1.000
_cell.angle_alpha   90.00
_cell.angle_beta   90.00
_cell.angle_gamma   90.00
#
_symmetry.space_group_name_H-M   'P 1'
#
loop_
_entity.id
_entity.type
_entity.pdbx_description
1 polymer ?
#
loop_
_entity_poly.entity_id
_entity_poly.type
_entity_poly.pdbx_seq_one_letter_code
_entity_poly.pdbx_strand_id
1 'polypeptide(L)'
;MLILAFFIAAGAVLGGSIVGGIGAFLVKEPPLETIYDLAKRIKIWALVAAIGGTFDMITNIERGFFYGTPIEVLKQILLVLSAMSGANTGMTLIEWLTQQERLP
;
A
#
# COMPACT_ATOMS: atom_id res chain seq x y z
N MET A 1 -8.38 -0.84 -14.61
CA MET A 1 -7.28 -1.39 -13.80
C MET A 1 -6.68 -0.34 -12.86
N LEU A 2 -6.22 0.82 -13.37
CA LEU A 2 -5.55 1.87 -12.57
C LEU A 2 -6.34 2.30 -11.32
N ILE A 3 -7.61 2.69 -11.48
CA ILE A 3 -8.49 3.05 -10.37
C ILE A 3 -8.65 1.89 -9.37
N LEU A 4 -8.78 0.66 -9.87
CA LEU A 4 -8.91 -0.51 -9.00
C LEU A 4 -7.64 -0.72 -8.16
N ALA A 5 -6.46 -0.61 -8.78
CA ALA A 5 -5.18 -0.72 -8.09
C ALA A 5 -5.01 0.38 -7.02
N PHE A 6 -5.47 1.60 -7.31
CA PHE A 6 -5.53 2.69 -6.33
C PHE A 6 -6.38 2.30 -5.12
N PHE A 7 -7.62 1.87 -5.33
CA PHE A 7 -8.54 1.53 -4.24
C PHE A 7 -8.12 0.28 -3.47
N ILE A 8 -7.55 -0.73 -4.13
CA ILE A 8 -7.01 -1.93 -3.46
C ILE A 8 -5.86 -1.52 -2.55
N ALA A 9 -4.91 -0.73 -3.04
CA ALA A 9 -3.76 -0.31 -2.26
C ALA A 9 -4.17 0.62 -1.09
N ALA A 10 -5.05 1.59 -1.34
CA ALA A 10 -5.62 2.45 -0.30
C ALA A 10 -6.38 1.65 0.77
N GLY A 11 -7.26 0.74 0.33
CA GLY A 11 -8.06 -0.09 1.22
C GLY A 11 -7.22 -1.07 2.04
N ALA A 12 -6.17 -1.65 1.46
CA ALA A 12 -5.26 -2.53 2.18
C ALA A 12 -4.49 -1.79 3.28
N VAL A 13 -3.99 -0.58 3.00
CA VAL A 13 -3.32 0.27 4.00
C VAL A 13 -4.30 0.66 5.11
N LEU A 14 -5.49 1.16 4.77
CA LEU A 14 -6.49 1.59 5.75
C LEU A 14 -7.01 0.42 6.58
N GLY A 15 -7.45 -0.65 5.93
CA GLY A 15 -8.03 -1.81 6.59
C GLY A 15 -7.01 -2.56 7.44
N GLY A 16 -5.83 -2.85 6.89
CA GLY A 16 -4.81 -3.62 7.61
C GLY A 16 -4.24 -2.87 8.82
N SER A 17 -4.07 -1.55 8.73
CA SER A 17 -3.62 -0.75 9.87
C SER A 17 -4.70 -0.62 10.95
N ILE A 18 -5.96 -0.31 10.59
CA ILE A 18 -7.06 -0.18 11.57
C ILE A 18 -7.35 -1.53 12.26
N VAL A 19 -7.47 -2.61 11.48
CA VAL A 19 -7.75 -3.95 12.04
C VAL A 19 -6.56 -4.44 12.87
N GLY A 20 -5.33 -4.18 12.44
CA GLY A 20 -4.14 -4.49 13.24
C GLY A 20 -4.04 -3.66 14.53
N GLY A 21 -4.51 -2.41 14.50
CA GLY A 21 -4.66 -1.56 15.70
C GLY A 21 -5.64 -2.11 16.73
N ILE A 22 -6.76 -2.71 16.27
CA ILE A 22 -7.68 -3.44 17.16
C ILE A 22 -6.97 -4.65 17.78
N GLY A 23 -6.13 -5.35 17.02
CA GLY A 23 -5.26 -6.42 17.53
C GLY A 23 -4.28 -5.93 18.61
N ALA A 24 -3.63 -4.80 18.37
CA ALA A 24 -2.71 -4.17 19.33
C ALA A 24 -3.41 -3.83 20.66
N PHE A 25 -4.66 -3.33 20.59
CA PHE A 25 -5.47 -3.08 21.77
C PHE A 25 -5.71 -4.34 22.62
N LEU A 26 -5.93 -5.50 21.98
CA LEU A 26 -6.10 -6.78 22.68
C LEU A 26 -4.81 -7.26 23.37
N VAL A 27 -3.65 -6.92 22.81
CA VAL A 27 -2.32 -7.30 23.33
C VAL A 27 -1.77 -6.27 24.34
N LYS A 28 -2.51 -5.19 24.61
CA LYS A 28 -2.13 -4.05 25.49
C LYS A 28 -0.94 -3.24 24.97
N GLU A 29 -0.74 -3.20 23.66
CA GLU A 29 0.20 -2.29 23.00
C GLU A 29 -0.46 -0.93 22.70
N PRO A 30 0.31 0.16 22.57
CA PRO A 30 -0.22 1.48 22.22
C PRO A 30 -0.87 1.44 20.82
N PRO A 31 -2.21 1.48 20.70
CA PRO A 31 -2.89 1.16 19.45
C PRO A 31 -2.62 2.20 18.35
N LEU A 32 -2.48 3.47 18.71
CA LEU A 32 -2.22 4.56 17.76
C LEU A 32 -0.84 4.44 17.11
N GLU A 33 0.19 4.11 17.89
CA GLU A 33 1.55 3.91 17.39
C GLU A 33 1.62 2.69 16.48
N THR A 34 1.00 1.58 16.90
CA THR A 34 0.96 0.35 16.11
C THR A 34 0.21 0.53 14.79
N ILE A 35 -0.91 1.29 14.77
CA ILE A 35 -1.64 1.61 13.53
C ILE A 35 -0.73 2.31 12.52
N TYR A 36 0.04 3.31 12.97
CA TYR A 36 0.94 4.08 12.11
C TYR A 36 2.10 3.25 11.58
N ASP A 37 2.73 2.45 12.44
CA ASP A 37 3.82 1.56 12.03
C ASP A 37 3.34 0.45 11.10
N LEU A 38 2.15 -0.09 11.34
CA LEU A 38 1.51 -1.06 10.44
C LEU A 38 1.21 -0.41 9.08
N ALA A 39 0.65 0.79 9.05
CA ALA A 39 0.35 1.49 7.80
C ALA A 39 1.61 1.68 6.93
N LYS A 40 2.75 2.03 7.55
CA LYS A 40 4.05 2.12 6.86
C LYS A 40 4.51 0.78 6.29
N ARG A 41 4.44 -0.29 7.08
CA ARG A 41 4.88 -1.64 6.65
C ARG A 41 3.97 -2.20 5.57
N ILE A 42 2.66 -2.01 5.70
CA ILE A 42 1.64 -2.51 4.77
C ILE A 42 1.72 -1.79 3.43
N LYS A 43 2.22 -0.55 3.35
CA LYS A 43 2.33 0.24 2.12
C LYS A 43 2.98 -0.53 0.95
N ILE A 44 4.07 -1.26 1.21
CA ILE A 44 4.76 -2.09 0.21
C ILE A 44 3.94 -3.35 -0.12
N TRP A 45 3.37 -4.01 0.89
CA TRP A 45 2.56 -5.21 0.70
C TRP A 45 1.24 -4.92 -0.03
N ALA A 46 0.65 -3.74 0.19
CA ALA A 46 -0.54 -3.24 -0.50
C ALA A 46 -0.27 -3.01 -1.98
N LEU A 47 0.92 -2.52 -2.34
CA LEU A 47 1.36 -2.41 -3.73
C LEU A 47 1.45 -3.79 -4.37
N VAL A 48 2.08 -4.76 -3.70
CA VAL A 48 2.19 -6.15 -4.20
C VAL A 48 0.79 -6.75 -4.39
N ALA A 49 -0.11 -6.60 -3.42
CA ALA A 49 -1.49 -7.08 -3.49
C ALA A 49 -2.30 -6.42 -4.63
N ALA A 50 -2.14 -5.11 -4.84
CA ALA A 50 -2.83 -4.38 -5.90
C ALA A 50 -2.36 -4.76 -7.31
N ILE A 51 -1.10 -5.18 -7.43
CA ILE A 51 -0.52 -5.62 -8.70
C ILE A 51 -0.96 -7.06 -8.98
N GLY A 52 -0.87 -7.97 -8.00
CA GLY A 52 -1.38 -9.34 -8.11
C GLY A 52 -0.76 -10.37 -7.14
N GLY A 53 -0.20 -9.91 -6.03
CA GLY A 53 0.00 -10.71 -4.81
C GLY A 53 1.21 -11.64 -4.76
N THR A 54 1.82 -12.01 -5.89
CA THR A 54 2.90 -13.02 -5.95
C THR A 54 4.20 -12.47 -6.56
N PHE A 55 5.34 -12.99 -6.09
CA PHE A 55 6.68 -12.63 -6.60
C PHE A 55 6.83 -12.87 -8.12
N ASP A 56 6.13 -13.86 -8.67
CA ASP A 56 6.10 -14.16 -10.11
C ASP A 56 5.64 -12.97 -10.96
N MET A 57 4.80 -12.10 -10.38
CA MET A 57 4.35 -10.92 -11.07
C MET A 57 5.42 -9.83 -11.13
N ILE A 58 6.25 -9.70 -10.10
CA ILE A 58 7.42 -8.81 -10.09
C ILE A 58 8.41 -9.28 -11.17
N THR A 59 8.64 -10.59 -11.28
CA THR A 59 9.53 -11.17 -12.31
C THR A 59 8.96 -10.98 -13.73
N ASN A 60 7.64 -11.05 -13.91
CA ASN A 60 7.02 -10.74 -15.20
C ASN A 60 7.02 -9.23 -15.51
N ILE A 61 7.00 -8.36 -14.51
CA ILE A 61 7.26 -6.92 -14.66
C ILE A 61 8.71 -6.71 -15.12
N GLU A 62 9.67 -7.38 -14.50
CA GLU A 62 11.09 -7.29 -14.86
C GLU A 62 11.34 -7.76 -16.30
N ARG A 63 10.73 -8.90 -16.69
CA ARG A 63 10.78 -9.39 -18.08
C ARG A 63 10.05 -8.46 -19.06
N GLY A 64 8.91 -7.90 -18.67
CA GLY A 64 8.18 -6.90 -19.46
C GLY A 64 8.96 -5.61 -19.63
N PHE A 65 9.76 -5.20 -18.63
CA PHE A 65 10.64 -4.04 -18.69
C PHE A 65 11.85 -4.26 -19.62
N PHE A 66 12.42 -5.47 -19.62
CA PHE A 66 13.59 -5.81 -20.43
C PHE A 66 13.28 -6.30 -21.86
N TYR A 67 12.15 -6.96 -22.07
CA TYR A 67 11.78 -7.59 -23.35
C TYR A 67 10.44 -7.12 -23.92
N GLY A 68 9.66 -6.33 -23.15
CA GLY A 68 8.34 -5.87 -23.57
C GLY A 68 8.39 -4.64 -24.48
N THR A 69 7.28 -4.42 -25.16
CA THR A 69 7.09 -3.27 -26.03
C THR A 69 7.08 -1.99 -25.17
N PRO A 70 7.66 -0.85 -25.59
CA PRO A 70 7.70 0.38 -24.76
C PRO A 70 6.33 0.85 -24.25
N ILE A 71 5.25 0.53 -24.96
CA ILE A 71 3.87 0.81 -24.54
C ILE A 71 3.40 -0.06 -23.36
N GLU A 72 3.90 -1.28 -23.21
CA GLU A 72 3.56 -2.21 -22.13
C GLU A 72 4.27 -1.82 -20.83
N VAL A 73 5.55 -1.43 -20.95
CA VAL A 73 6.34 -0.88 -19.85
C VAL A 73 5.68 0.36 -19.27
N LEU A 74 5.24 1.29 -20.11
CA LEU A 74 4.55 2.50 -19.67
C LEU A 74 3.26 2.19 -18.89
N LYS A 75 2.48 1.20 -19.35
CA LYS A 75 1.27 0.76 -18.64
C LYS A 75 1.57 0.18 -17.26
N GLN A 76 2.66 -0.58 -17.11
CA GLN A 76 3.08 -1.11 -15.81
C GLN A 76 3.52 0.02 -14.86
N ILE A 77 4.29 0.99 -15.36
CA ILE A 77 4.71 2.16 -14.56
C ILE A 77 3.48 2.94 -14.08
N LEU A 78 2.52 3.22 -14.97
CA LEU A 78 1.29 3.92 -14.61
C LEU A 78 0.47 3.16 -13.56
N LEU A 79 0.48 1.83 -13.60
CA LEU A 79 -0.21 0.99 -12.63
C LEU A 79 0.46 1.02 -11.26
N VAL A 80 1.79 0.94 -11.21
CA VAL A 80 2.56 1.10 -9.98
C VAL A 80 2.33 2.49 -9.37
N LEU A 81 2.40 3.55 -10.18
CA LEU A 81 2.16 4.92 -9.73
C LEU A 81 0.74 5.10 -9.16
N SER A 82 -0.26 4.50 -9.80
CA SER A 82 -1.64 4.53 -9.33
C SER A 82 -1.84 3.78 -8.01
N ALA A 83 -1.18 2.64 -7.83
CA ALA A 83 -1.23 1.90 -6.56
C ALA A 83 -0.45 2.62 -5.45
N MET A 84 0.71 3.19 -5.78
CA MET A 84 1.51 3.99 -4.84
C MET A 84 0.75 5.24 -4.38
N SER A 85 0.07 5.95 -5.28
CA SER A 85 -0.74 7.11 -4.88
C SER A 85 -1.89 6.69 -3.97
N GLY A 86 -2.55 5.56 -4.22
CA GLY A 86 -3.58 5.01 -3.35
C GLY A 86 -3.06 4.65 -1.95
N ALA A 87 -1.94 3.93 -1.89
CA ALA A 87 -1.30 3.60 -0.61
C ALA A 87 -0.82 4.86 0.14
N ASN A 88 -0.36 5.88 -0.59
CA ASN A 88 0.04 7.15 0.01
C ASN A 88 -1.16 7.92 0.58
N THR A 89 -2.25 8.02 -0.17
CA THR A 89 -3.50 8.61 0.32
C THR A 89 -4.02 7.87 1.55
N GLY A 90 -4.00 6.53 1.55
CA GLY A 90 -4.35 5.72 2.72
C GLY A 90 -3.48 6.02 3.94
N MET A 91 -2.16 6.17 3.74
CA MET A 91 -1.24 6.56 4.82
C MET A 91 -1.56 7.95 5.38
N THR A 92 -1.76 8.95 4.53
CA THR A 92 -2.09 10.31 4.97
C THR A 92 -3.41 10.34 5.75
N LEU A 93 -4.39 9.53 5.35
CA LEU A 93 -5.62 9.35 6.12
C LEU A 93 -5.36 8.74 7.50
N ILE A 94 -4.47 7.75 7.60
CA ILE A 94 -4.07 7.18 8.89
C ILE A 94 -3.31 8.20 9.73
N GLU A 95 -2.38 8.95 9.15
CA GLU A 95 -1.65 10.02 9.84
C GLU A 95 -2.58 11.08 10.42
N TRP A 96 -3.60 11.45 9.64
CA TRP A 96 -4.64 12.37 10.09
C TRP A 96 -5.49 11.76 11.22
N LEU A 97 -5.83 10.47 11.13
CA LEU A 97 -6.60 9.75 12.14
C LEU A 97 -5.83 9.55 13.46
N THR A 98 -4.53 9.24 13.38
CA THR A 98 -3.69 9.04 14.56
C THR A 98 -3.12 10.34 15.12
N GLN A 99 -3.31 11.47 14.43
CA GLN A 99 -2.78 12.79 14.77
C GLN A 99 -1.25 12.82 15.01
N GLN A 100 -0.51 11.83 14.52
CA GLN A 100 0.95 11.75 14.68
C GLN A 100 1.70 12.87 13.97
N GLU A 101 1.06 13.56 13.01
CA GLU A 101 1.57 14.78 12.37
C GLU A 101 1.74 15.96 13.35
N ARG A 102 1.18 15.87 14.58
CA ARG A 102 1.17 16.98 15.56
C ARG A 102 2.16 16.82 16.73
N LEU A 103 2.98 15.76 16.77
CA LEU A 103 4.05 15.65 17.77
C LEU A 103 5.37 16.12 17.13
N PRO A 104 5.90 17.30 17.51
CA PRO A 104 7.19 17.80 17.02
C PRO A 104 8.38 16.98 17.52
#